data_AF-A0A1B0G8Z2-F1
#
_entry.id   AF-A0A1B0G8Z2-F1
#
_cell.length_a   1.000
_cell.length_b   1.000
_cell.length_c   1.000
_cell.angle_alpha   90.00
_cell.angle_beta   90.00
_cell.angle_gamma   90.00
#
_symmetry.space_group_name_H-M   'P 1'
#
loop_
_entity.id
_entity.type
_entity.pdbx_description
1 polymer ?
#
loop_
_entity_poly.entity_id
_entity_poly.type
_entity_poly.pdbx_seq_one_letter_code
_entity_poly.pdbx_strand_id
1 'polypeptide(L)'
;ETAIKLPSHLVNGTILKTALTNPSEIVHLRHRLDSAVSSSKDRIITYDHAIAMIQTLIDCDAMEDIATLPHFSEFLEDKSEISEKLCNIGDSIVHKLVSWTKKLPFYLEIPVEIHTKLLTDKWHEILILTTAAYQALHGKRHSGTTATNTTTATSSGGTSAAGSYCEV
;
A
#
# COMPACT_ATOMS: atom_id res chain seq x y z
N GLU A 1 -16.24 4.03 -22.26
CA GLU A 1 -17.08 2.81 -22.16
C GLU A 1 -16.29 1.63 -22.72
N THR A 2 -15.66 0.83 -21.86
CA THR A 2 -14.70 -0.20 -22.26
C THR A 2 -15.38 -1.56 -22.36
N ALA A 3 -15.64 -2.00 -23.59
CA ALA A 3 -16.16 -3.32 -23.92
C ALA A 3 -15.17 -4.43 -23.52
N ILE A 4 -15.66 -5.45 -22.81
CA ILE A 4 -14.91 -6.65 -22.47
C ILE A 4 -14.62 -7.41 -23.78
N LYS A 5 -13.37 -7.35 -24.23
CA LYS A 5 -12.91 -8.02 -25.45
C LYS A 5 -12.66 -9.50 -25.13
N LEU A 6 -13.67 -10.34 -25.35
CA LEU A 6 -13.55 -11.79 -25.15
C LEU A 6 -12.52 -12.37 -26.15
N PRO A 7 -11.61 -13.27 -25.73
CA PRO A 7 -10.62 -13.89 -26.62
C PRO A 7 -11.27 -14.52 -27.85
N SER A 8 -10.72 -14.26 -29.05
CA SER A 8 -11.27 -14.67 -30.35
C SER A 8 -11.56 -16.18 -30.47
N HIS A 9 -10.85 -17.02 -29.70
CA HIS A 9 -11.08 -18.47 -29.68
C HIS A 9 -12.39 -18.89 -28.97
N LEU A 10 -13.05 -18.01 -28.22
CA LEU A 10 -14.36 -18.27 -27.61
C LEU A 10 -15.53 -17.86 -28.53
N VAL A 11 -15.27 -17.05 -29.56
CA VAL A 11 -16.31 -16.46 -30.42
C VAL A 11 -16.54 -17.31 -31.69
N ASN A 12 -15.59 -18.18 -32.07
CA ASN A 12 -15.59 -18.96 -33.32
C ASN A 12 -16.01 -20.43 -33.16
N GLY A 13 -17.16 -20.71 -32.53
CA GLY A 13 -17.77 -22.06 -32.55
C GLY A 13 -17.04 -23.14 -31.76
N THR A 14 -16.05 -22.77 -30.95
CA THR A 14 -15.26 -23.70 -30.13
C THR A 14 -16.13 -24.44 -29.11
N ILE A 15 -17.17 -23.82 -28.55
CA ILE A 15 -18.04 -24.49 -27.57
C ILE A 15 -18.75 -25.71 -28.18
N LEU A 16 -19.27 -25.55 -29.42
CA LEU A 16 -19.89 -26.65 -30.16
C LEU A 16 -18.87 -27.72 -30.54
N LYS A 17 -17.67 -27.30 -30.98
CA LYS A 17 -16.57 -28.22 -31.27
C LYS A 17 -16.17 -29.01 -30.02
N THR A 18 -16.08 -28.37 -28.85
CA THR A 18 -15.77 -29.03 -27.57
C THR A 18 -16.89 -29.98 -27.13
N ALA A 19 -18.15 -29.65 -27.38
CA ALA A 19 -19.28 -30.53 -27.09
C ALA A 19 -19.32 -31.78 -28.01
N LEU A 20 -18.75 -31.68 -29.22
CA LEU A 20 -18.75 -32.74 -30.23
C LEU A 20 -17.43 -33.53 -30.31
N THR A 21 -16.38 -33.13 -29.60
CA THR A 21 -15.11 -33.86 -29.52
C THR A 21 -15.17 -35.02 -28.52
N ASN A 22 -14.46 -36.11 -28.81
CA ASN A 22 -14.38 -37.29 -27.96
C ASN A 22 -13.93 -36.91 -26.53
N PRO A 23 -14.56 -37.43 -25.46
CA PRO A 23 -14.17 -37.14 -24.08
C PRO A 23 -12.67 -37.32 -23.80
N SER A 24 -12.04 -38.28 -24.48
CA SER A 24 -10.62 -38.57 -24.37
C SER A 24 -9.75 -37.41 -24.89
N GLU A 25 -10.16 -36.75 -25.96
CA GLU A 25 -9.45 -35.58 -26.51
C GLU A 25 -9.65 -34.34 -25.64
N ILE A 26 -10.83 -34.17 -25.05
CA ILE A 26 -11.09 -33.08 -24.08
C ILE A 26 -10.17 -33.20 -22.86
N VAL A 27 -9.96 -34.43 -22.37
CA VAL A 27 -9.04 -34.70 -21.26
C VAL A 27 -7.60 -34.39 -21.65
N HIS A 28 -7.14 -34.78 -22.84
CA HIS A 28 -5.80 -34.44 -23.32
C HIS A 28 -5.62 -32.93 -23.53
N LEU A 29 -6.63 -32.24 -24.08
CA LEU A 29 -6.61 -30.79 -24.26
C LEU A 29 -6.61 -30.06 -22.92
N ARG A 30 -7.42 -30.49 -21.94
CA ARG A 30 -7.37 -29.97 -20.57
C ARG A 30 -6.02 -30.21 -19.92
N HIS A 31 -5.49 -31.42 -20.02
CA HIS A 31 -4.17 -31.73 -19.48
C HIS A 31 -3.08 -30.87 -20.13
N ARG A 32 -3.14 -30.66 -21.46
CA ARG A 32 -2.23 -29.75 -22.18
C ARG A 32 -2.42 -28.28 -21.79
N LEU A 33 -3.65 -27.85 -21.50
CA LEU A 33 -3.93 -26.51 -21.01
C LEU A 33 -3.39 -26.35 -19.58
N ASP A 34 -3.68 -27.29 -18.69
CA ASP A 34 -3.20 -27.30 -17.31
C ASP A 34 -1.67 -27.36 -17.25
N SER A 35 -1.02 -28.07 -18.17
CA SER A 35 0.45 -28.10 -18.29
C SER A 35 1.03 -26.86 -18.98
N ALA A 36 0.32 -26.22 -19.92
CA ALA A 36 0.75 -24.94 -20.51
C ALA A 36 0.55 -23.75 -19.57
N VAL A 37 -0.44 -23.82 -18.67
CA VAL A 37 -0.65 -22.86 -17.56
C VAL A 37 0.26 -23.22 -16.36
N SER A 38 0.84 -24.42 -16.34
CA SER A 38 1.81 -24.89 -15.34
C SER A 38 3.19 -24.23 -15.44
N SER A 39 3.38 -23.16 -16.23
CA SER A 39 4.55 -22.29 -16.07
C SER A 39 4.39 -21.29 -14.90
N SER A 40 3.18 -21.14 -14.33
CA SER A 40 2.93 -20.33 -13.11
C SER A 40 2.78 -21.17 -11.84
N LYS A 41 2.94 -22.49 -11.92
CA LYS A 41 2.81 -23.38 -10.76
C LYS A 41 3.96 -23.23 -9.74
N ASP A 42 5.04 -22.54 -10.12
CA ASP A 42 6.19 -22.26 -9.25
C ASP A 42 6.00 -21.06 -8.30
N ARG A 43 4.82 -20.43 -8.28
CA ARG A 43 4.51 -19.34 -7.34
C ARG A 43 3.11 -19.44 -6.73
N ILE A 44 2.68 -20.64 -6.35
CA ILE A 44 1.53 -20.76 -5.45
C ILE A 44 2.03 -20.47 -4.02
N ILE A 45 2.04 -19.19 -3.64
CA ILE A 45 2.26 -18.79 -2.24
C ILE A 45 1.07 -19.31 -1.44
N THR A 46 1.34 -20.19 -0.47
CA THR A 46 0.31 -20.69 0.44
C THR A 46 -0.18 -19.56 1.35
N TYR A 47 -1.42 -19.69 1.84
CA TYR A 47 -1.97 -18.70 2.78
C TYR A 47 -1.08 -18.52 4.01
N ASP A 48 -0.63 -19.63 4.61
CA ASP A 48 0.25 -19.60 5.79
C ASP A 48 1.59 -18.90 5.49
N HIS A 49 2.15 -19.11 4.30
CA HIS A 49 3.37 -18.44 3.89
C HIS A 49 3.15 -16.93 3.67
N ALA A 50 2.02 -16.55 3.07
CA ALA A 50 1.66 -15.15 2.90
C ALA A 50 1.55 -14.43 4.25
N ILE A 51 0.90 -15.04 5.24
CA ILE A 51 0.76 -14.46 6.59
C ILE A 51 2.13 -14.30 7.27
N ALA A 52 2.98 -15.32 7.21
CA ALA A 52 4.32 -15.23 7.78
C ALA A 52 5.17 -14.13 7.11
N MET A 53 5.05 -13.99 5.79
CA MET A 53 5.73 -12.94 5.02
C MET A 53 5.22 -11.54 5.36
N ILE A 54 3.90 -11.37 5.49
CA ILE A 54 3.29 -10.10 5.92
C ILE A 54 3.81 -9.72 7.31
N GLN A 55 3.84 -10.67 8.24
CA GLN A 55 4.36 -10.40 9.59
C GLN A 55 5.84 -9.98 9.55
N THR A 56 6.66 -10.68 8.77
CA THR A 56 8.08 -10.34 8.61
C THR A 56 8.26 -8.93 8.04
N LEU A 57 7.43 -8.53 7.07
CA LEU A 57 7.45 -7.19 6.49
C LEU A 57 7.04 -6.12 7.49
N ILE A 58 6.04 -6.38 8.34
CA ILE A 58 5.63 -5.49 9.43
C ILE A 58 6.77 -5.32 10.43
N ASP A 59 7.40 -6.42 10.85
CA ASP A 59 8.48 -6.40 11.85
C ASP A 59 9.75 -5.68 11.34
N CYS A 60 9.93 -5.65 10.02
CA CYS A 60 11.02 -4.96 9.34
C CYS A 60 10.72 -3.48 9.03
N ASP A 61 9.47 -3.05 9.16
CA ASP A 61 9.09 -1.65 8.93
C ASP A 61 9.65 -0.75 10.03
N ALA A 62 10.43 0.24 9.63
CA ALA A 62 11.15 1.15 10.52
C ALA A 62 11.18 2.58 9.93
N MET A 63 10.06 2.98 9.32
CA MET A 63 9.92 4.19 8.52
C MET A 63 9.04 5.28 9.17
N GLU A 64 8.60 5.09 10.41
CA GLU A 64 7.72 6.02 11.14
C GLU A 64 8.33 7.42 11.32
N ASP A 65 9.63 7.51 11.61
CA ASP A 65 10.31 8.80 11.83
C ASP A 65 10.45 9.61 10.54
N ILE A 66 10.62 8.94 9.40
CA ILE A 66 10.53 9.57 8.08
C ILE A 66 9.10 10.07 7.84
N ALA A 67 8.09 9.29 8.23
CA ALA A 67 6.70 9.63 8.01
C ALA A 67 6.21 10.82 8.87
N THR A 68 6.78 10.98 10.06
CA THR A 68 6.35 11.96 11.05
C THR A 68 7.18 13.24 11.06
N LEU A 69 8.45 13.19 10.62
CA LEU A 69 9.40 14.32 10.66
C LEU A 69 9.28 15.12 11.97
N PRO A 70 9.54 14.49 13.12
CA PRO A 70 9.38 15.14 14.42
C PRO A 70 10.26 16.40 14.50
N HIS A 71 9.78 17.43 15.19
CA HIS A 71 10.45 18.72 15.36
C HIS A 71 10.60 19.58 14.09
N PHE A 72 9.94 19.23 12.97
CA PHE A 72 9.98 20.06 11.76
C PHE A 72 9.47 21.49 11.98
N SER A 73 8.52 21.70 12.90
CA SER A 73 8.03 23.04 13.23
C SER A 73 9.11 23.94 13.85
N GLU A 74 9.87 23.42 14.81
CA GLU A 74 10.97 24.14 15.49
C GLU A 74 12.11 24.42 14.50
N PHE A 75 12.29 23.53 13.54
CA PHE A 75 13.26 23.66 12.46
C PHE A 75 13.02 24.86 11.54
N LEU A 76 11.76 25.30 11.38
CA LEU A 76 11.37 26.41 10.50
C LEU A 76 11.52 27.80 11.16
N GLU A 77 11.79 27.87 12.46
CA GLU A 77 11.88 29.13 13.20
C GLU A 77 13.16 29.91 12.84
N ASP A 78 14.28 29.21 12.64
CA ASP A 78 15.54 29.79 12.19
C ASP A 78 15.76 29.54 10.69
N LYS A 79 15.36 30.55 9.91
CA LYS A 79 15.38 30.56 8.44
C LYS A 79 16.77 30.76 7.83
N SER A 80 17.78 31.16 8.62
CA SER A 80 19.09 31.53 8.07
C SER A 80 19.86 30.35 7.46
N GLU A 81 19.52 29.12 7.88
CA GLU A 81 20.24 27.89 7.50
C GLU A 81 19.32 26.82 6.90
N ILE A 82 18.10 27.19 6.48
CA ILE A 82 17.06 26.21 6.10
C ILE A 82 17.49 25.28 4.96
N SER A 83 18.35 25.73 4.05
CA SER A 83 18.86 24.90 2.95
C SER A 83 19.76 23.77 3.46
N GLU A 84 20.70 24.07 4.35
CA GLU A 84 21.62 23.08 4.93
C GLU A 84 20.85 22.06 5.77
N LYS A 85 19.96 22.59 6.59
CA LYS A 85 18.96 21.88 7.37
C LYS A 85 18.15 20.89 6.50
N LEU A 86 17.58 21.32 5.38
CA LEU A 86 16.87 20.43 4.45
C LEU A 86 17.79 19.39 3.78
N CYS A 87 19.04 19.75 3.46
CA CYS A 87 20.03 18.79 2.97
C CYS A 87 20.28 17.67 4.00
N ASN A 88 20.48 18.01 5.27
CA ASN A 88 20.71 17.04 6.34
C ASN A 88 19.52 16.09 6.53
N ILE A 89 18.30 16.59 6.38
CA ILE A 89 17.09 15.77 6.36
C ILE A 89 17.09 14.84 5.15
N GLY A 90 17.41 15.37 3.96
CA GLY A 90 17.53 14.58 2.73
C GLY A 90 18.52 13.42 2.88
N ASP A 91 19.70 13.69 3.43
CA ASP A 91 20.74 12.67 3.68
C ASP A 91 20.25 11.60 4.66
N SER A 92 19.58 12.02 5.74
CA SER A 92 19.02 11.11 6.74
C SER A 92 17.95 10.19 6.14
N ILE A 93 17.08 10.72 5.29
CA ILE A 93 16.05 9.95 4.57
C ILE A 93 16.71 8.93 3.63
N VAL A 94 17.67 9.35 2.82
CA VAL A 94 18.37 8.47 1.88
C VAL A 94 19.09 7.35 2.63
N HIS A 95 19.82 7.66 3.70
CA HIS A 95 20.47 6.67 4.54
C HIS A 95 19.50 5.64 5.11
N LYS A 96 18.32 6.09 5.56
CA LYS A 96 17.28 5.20 6.08
C LYS A 96 16.66 4.34 4.99
N LEU A 97 16.38 4.87 3.81
CA LEU A 97 15.86 4.09 2.68
C LEU A 97 16.85 2.99 2.26
N VAL A 98 18.14 3.29 2.22
CA VAL A 98 19.20 2.30 1.97
C VAL A 98 19.23 1.24 3.08
N SER A 99 19.12 1.64 4.35
CA SER A 99 19.11 0.71 5.48
C SER A 99 17.86 -0.19 5.46
N TRP A 100 16.69 0.39 5.18
CA TRP A 100 15.41 -0.30 5.16
C TRP A 100 15.33 -1.32 4.02
N THR A 101 15.71 -0.94 2.80
CA THR A 101 15.71 -1.86 1.64
C THR A 101 16.58 -3.10 1.88
N LYS A 102 17.71 -2.95 2.58
CA LYS A 102 18.59 -4.07 2.97
C LYS A 102 17.99 -5.05 3.96
N LYS A 103 16.96 -4.64 4.73
CA LYS A 103 16.28 -5.48 5.73
C LYS A 103 15.13 -6.29 5.15
N LEU A 104 14.71 -6.02 3.91
CA LEU A 104 13.59 -6.72 3.30
C LEU A 104 13.90 -8.21 3.09
N PRO A 105 12.92 -9.11 3.30
CA PRO A 105 13.12 -10.56 3.26
C PRO A 105 13.57 -11.12 1.89
N PHE A 106 13.49 -10.31 0.83
CA PHE A 106 13.89 -10.65 -0.54
C PHE A 106 15.10 -9.84 -1.03
N TYR A 107 15.78 -9.08 -0.16
CA TYR A 107 16.88 -8.20 -0.58
C TYR A 107 17.97 -8.94 -1.39
N LEU A 108 18.35 -10.14 -0.94
CA LEU A 108 19.39 -10.95 -1.60
C LEU A 108 18.93 -11.60 -2.92
N GLU A 109 17.62 -11.67 -3.16
CA GLU A 109 17.04 -12.24 -4.39
C GLU A 109 16.99 -11.22 -5.54
N ILE A 110 17.10 -9.93 -5.21
CA ILE A 110 17.05 -8.83 -6.16
C ILE A 110 18.47 -8.32 -6.44
N PRO A 111 18.87 -8.17 -7.72
CA PRO A 111 20.19 -7.62 -8.06
C PRO A 111 20.44 -6.22 -7.50
N VAL A 112 21.69 -5.92 -7.13
CA VAL A 112 22.08 -4.63 -6.51
C VAL A 112 21.80 -3.44 -7.42
N GLU A 113 21.86 -3.63 -8.75
CA GLU A 113 21.56 -2.61 -9.74
C GLU A 113 20.10 -2.19 -9.68
N ILE A 114 19.20 -3.12 -9.38
CA ILE A 114 17.77 -2.85 -9.24
C ILE A 114 17.51 -2.07 -7.95
N HIS A 115 18.13 -2.47 -6.84
CA HIS A 115 18.04 -1.71 -5.58
C HIS A 115 18.55 -0.28 -5.73
N THR A 116 19.70 -0.13 -6.40
CA THR A 116 20.30 1.19 -6.67
C THR A 116 19.38 2.02 -7.55
N LYS A 117 18.87 1.46 -8.64
CA LYS A 117 17.94 2.16 -9.54
C LYS A 117 16.66 2.57 -8.84
N LEU A 118 16.08 1.71 -8.01
CA LEU A 118 14.90 2.02 -7.22
C LEU A 118 15.15 3.24 -6.32
N LEU A 119 16.26 3.26 -5.60
CA LEU A 119 16.61 4.34 -4.68
C LEU A 119 17.04 5.63 -5.40
N THR A 120 17.59 5.54 -6.61
CA THR A 120 17.91 6.74 -7.41
C THR A 120 16.66 7.35 -8.03
N ASP A 121 15.82 6.53 -8.66
CA ASP A 121 14.76 7.02 -9.53
C ASP A 121 13.40 7.16 -8.82
N LYS A 122 13.19 6.41 -7.72
CA LYS A 122 11.86 6.20 -7.12
C LYS A 122 11.82 6.39 -5.60
N TRP A 123 12.88 6.90 -4.98
CA TRP A 123 12.90 7.15 -3.53
C TRP A 123 11.79 8.09 -3.06
N HIS A 124 11.44 9.09 -3.88
CA HIS A 124 10.37 10.04 -3.56
C HIS A 124 8.98 9.38 -3.61
N GLU A 125 8.75 8.41 -4.50
CA GLU A 125 7.50 7.64 -4.52
C GLU A 125 7.37 6.77 -3.26
N ILE A 126 8.47 6.15 -2.81
CA ILE A 126 8.51 5.39 -1.55
C ILE A 126 8.22 6.31 -0.35
N LEU A 127 8.80 7.51 -0.34
CA LEU A 127 8.59 8.51 0.70
C LEU A 127 7.12 8.95 0.79
N ILE A 128 6.50 9.26 -0.35
CA ILE A 128 5.09 9.65 -0.43
C ILE A 128 4.19 8.48 0.01
N LEU A 129 4.47 7.25 -0.45
CA LEU A 129 3.68 6.08 -0.08
C LEU A 129 3.72 5.82 1.43
N THR A 130 4.91 5.86 2.02
CA THR A 130 5.12 5.64 3.46
C THR A 130 4.39 6.70 4.29
N THR A 131 4.55 7.98 3.96
CA THR A 131 3.88 9.09 4.66
C THR A 131 2.34 8.98 4.51
N ALA A 132 1.83 8.70 3.32
CA ALA A 132 0.40 8.51 3.09
C ALA A 132 -0.17 7.30 3.86
N ALA A 133 0.53 6.18 3.86
CA ALA A 133 0.14 4.99 4.63
C ALA A 133 0.12 5.28 6.13
N TYR A 134 1.15 5.95 6.65
CA TYR A 134 1.19 6.36 8.05
C TYR A 134 -0.04 7.21 8.43
N GLN A 135 -0.36 8.19 7.60
CA GLN A 135 -1.53 9.05 7.82
C GLN A 135 -2.86 8.30 7.69
N ALA A 136 -2.96 7.33 6.78
CA ALA A 136 -4.17 6.50 6.68
C ALA A 136 -4.38 5.62 7.92
N LEU A 137 -3.29 5.12 8.52
CA LEU A 137 -3.32 4.28 9.70
C LEU A 137 -3.53 5.08 11.01
N HIS A 138 -2.97 6.30 11.10
CA HIS A 138 -2.91 7.07 12.34
C HIS A 138 -3.71 8.38 12.33
N GLY A 139 -4.08 8.89 11.16
CA GLY A 139 -4.68 10.22 10.96
C GLY A 139 -6.05 10.43 11.62
N LYS A 140 -6.70 9.35 12.07
CA LYS A 140 -7.97 9.44 12.82
C LYS A 140 -7.79 9.78 14.31
N ARG A 141 -6.55 9.83 14.84
CA ARG A 141 -6.26 10.11 16.27
C ARG A 141 -5.97 11.58 16.61
N HIS A 142 -5.77 12.47 15.63
CA HIS A 142 -5.44 13.89 15.89
C HIS A 142 -6.59 14.88 15.62
N SER A 143 -7.74 14.44 15.10
CA SER A 143 -8.93 15.30 14.91
C SER A 143 -9.88 15.22 16.11
N GLY A 144 -9.40 15.62 17.28
CA GLY A 144 -10.22 15.56 18.49
C GLY A 144 -9.62 16.35 19.64
N THR A 145 -9.57 17.68 19.53
CA THR A 145 -9.84 18.67 20.60
C THR A 145 -9.53 20.06 20.06
N THR A 146 -10.50 20.67 19.39
CA THR A 146 -10.71 22.13 19.44
C THR A 146 -12.22 22.37 19.41
N ALA A 147 -12.89 22.00 20.51
CA ALA A 147 -14.19 22.55 20.82
C ALA A 147 -13.97 23.94 21.42
N THR A 148 -13.85 24.94 20.56
CA THR A 148 -14.00 26.34 20.94
C THR A 148 -15.16 26.90 20.13
N ASN A 149 -16.30 27.06 20.77
CA ASN A 149 -17.17 28.20 20.48
C ASN A 149 -17.74 28.75 21.78
N THR A 150 -17.46 30.03 21.94
CA THR A 150 -17.69 30.90 23.07
C THR A 150 -19.09 31.52 22.99
N THR A 151 -19.72 31.68 24.15
CA THR A 151 -20.73 32.71 24.51
C THR A 151 -22.11 32.71 23.83
N THR A 152 -23.13 32.39 24.62
CA THR A 152 -24.33 33.25 24.76
C THR A 152 -24.95 33.02 26.13
N ALA A 153 -24.74 33.96 27.05
CA ALA A 153 -25.50 34.06 28.28
C ALA A 153 -26.84 34.73 27.97
N THR A 154 -27.91 33.93 27.88
CA THR A 154 -29.27 34.41 28.16
C THR A 154 -30.06 33.26 28.80
N SER A 155 -30.68 33.59 29.92
CA SER A 155 -31.54 32.79 30.80
C SER A 155 -32.63 31.94 30.11
N SER A 156 -32.84 30.72 30.62
CA SER A 156 -34.10 30.19 31.21
C SER A 156 -34.49 28.77 30.77
N GLY A 157 -34.50 27.84 31.74
CA GLY A 157 -35.52 26.78 31.89
C GLY A 157 -35.38 25.47 31.09
N GLY A 158 -35.28 24.34 31.82
CA GLY A 158 -36.07 23.13 31.53
C GLY A 158 -35.42 21.95 30.80
N THR A 159 -35.17 20.88 31.57
CA THR A 159 -35.43 19.46 31.28
C THR A 159 -34.85 18.77 30.03
N SER A 160 -33.94 17.83 30.32
CA SER A 160 -33.95 16.40 29.97
C SER A 160 -34.02 15.88 28.52
N ALA A 161 -33.14 14.88 28.33
CA ALA A 161 -33.26 13.66 27.52
C ALA A 161 -32.71 13.67 26.09
N ALA A 162 -31.77 12.76 25.90
CA ALA A 162 -31.03 12.45 24.70
C ALA A 162 -31.94 11.90 23.58
N GLY A 163 -31.77 12.44 22.37
CA GLY A 163 -32.22 11.83 21.12
C GLY A 163 -31.00 11.42 20.31
N SER A 164 -30.75 10.11 20.22
CA SER A 164 -29.82 9.52 19.26
C SER A 164 -30.64 8.95 18.10
N TYR A 165 -30.76 9.71 17.01
CA TYR A 165 -31.12 9.19 15.69
C TYR A 165 -30.53 10.13 14.64
N CYS A 166 -29.59 9.63 13.84
CA CYS A 166 -29.35 10.15 12.49
C CYS A 166 -29.46 8.96 11.53
N GLU A 167 -30.49 9.04 10.70
CA GLU A 167 -30.79 8.17 9.57
C GLU A 167 -30.37 8.92 8.28
N VAL A 168 -29.97 8.11 7.28
CA VAL A 168 -29.64 8.36 5.86
C VAL A 168 -28.44 9.23 5.49
#